data_AF-A0A2D4R060-F1
#
_entry.id   AF-A0A2D4R060-F1
#
_cell.length_a   1.000
_cell.length_b   1.000
_cell.length_c   1.000
_cell.angle_alpha   90.00
_cell.angle_beta   90.00
_cell.angle_gamma   90.00
#
_symmetry.space_group_name_H-M   'P 1'
#
loop_
_entity.id
_entity.type
_entity.pdbx_description
1 polymer ?
#
loop_
_entity_poly.entity_id
_entity_poly.type
_entity_poly.pdbx_seq_one_letter_code
_entity_poly.pdbx_strand_id
1 'polypeptide(L)' 'NIELRPNGIIVHLNKRATRYSWAIPFYKLSLFHSDDYSIHSNGSFLRIQKDDLAQKSRSFINKILEQKAQKSTINPF' A
#
# COMPACT_ATOMS: atom_id res chain seq x y z
N ASN A 1 -1.38 9.86 -2.44
CA ASN A 1 -2.72 9.25 -2.35
C ASN A 1 -2.58 7.75 -2.56
N ILE A 2 -3.35 6.92 -1.86
CA ILE A 2 -3.36 5.47 -2.09
C ILE A 2 -4.81 5.08 -2.37
N GLU A 3 -5.03 4.38 -3.48
CA GLU A 3 -6.35 3.95 -3.94
C GLU A 3 -6.45 2.43 -3.84
N LEU A 4 -7.54 1.95 -3.26
CA LEU A 4 -7.83 0.54 -3.14
C LEU A 4 -8.45 0.02 -4.43
N ARG A 5 -8.01 -1.14 -4.92
CA ARG A 5 -8.49 -1.77 -6.15
C ARG A 5 -8.85 -3.23 -5.87
N PRO A 6 -9.72 -3.85 -6.68
CA PRO A 6 -10.17 -5.23 -6.43
C PRO A 6 -9.06 -6.25 -6.20
N ASN A 7 -7.91 -6.10 -6.86
CA ASN A 7 -6.78 -7.04 -6.82
C ASN A 7 -5.46 -6.39 -6.34
N GLY A 8 -5.52 -5.21 -5.72
CA GLY A 8 -4.31 -4.50 -5.30
C GLY A 8 -4.56 -3.06 -4.86
N ILE A 9 -3.53 -2.25 -4.97
CA ILE A 9 -3.58 -0.81 -4.69
C ILE A 9 -2.92 -0.02 -5.82
N ILE A 10 -3.28 1.25 -5.95
CA ILE A 10 -2.53 2.23 -6.76
C ILE A 10 -2.00 3.31 -5.82
N VAL A 11 -0.70 3.52 -5.85
CA VAL A 11 -0.05 4.58 -5.10
C VAL A 11 0.24 5.74 -6.03
N HIS A 12 -0.39 6.89 -5.77
CA HIS A 12 -0.08 8.14 -6.46
C HIS A 12 0.90 8.97 -5.66
N LEU A 13 2.01 9.31 -6.30
CA LEU A 13 3.08 10.13 -5.75
C LEU A 13 3.41 11.29 -6.68
N ASN A 14 3.64 12.46 -6.12
CA ASN A 14 4.06 13.65 -6.85
C ASN A 14 5.53 13.91 -6.53
N LYS A 15 6.38 14.00 -7.55
CA LYS A 15 7.79 14.35 -7.41
C LYS A 15 8.15 15.36 -8.48
N ARG A 16 8.60 16.55 -8.05
CA ARG A 16 9.05 17.65 -8.93
C ARG A 16 8.08 17.93 -10.09
N ALA A 17 6.86 18.34 -9.74
CA ALA A 17 5.73 18.59 -10.66
C ALA A 17 5.29 17.39 -11.54
N THR A 18 5.91 16.23 -11.40
CA THR A 18 5.53 15.02 -12.12
C THR A 18 4.69 14.12 -11.21
N ARG A 19 3.57 13.62 -11.74
CA ARG A 19 2.71 12.66 -11.05
C ARG A 19 3.02 11.25 -11.54
N TYR A 20 3.36 10.37 -10.62
CA TYR A 20 3.56 8.96 -10.89
C TYR A 20 2.45 8.14 -10.24
N SER A 21 2.13 7.02 -10.87
CA SER A 21 1.16 6.04 -10.39
C SER A 21 1.83 4.68 -10.35
N TRP A 22 1.86 4.07 -9.18
CA TRP A 22 2.47 2.76 -8.97
C TRP A 22 1.39 1.74 -8.63
N ALA A 23 1.05 0.89 -9.60
CA ALA A 23 0.09 -0.19 -9.41
C ALA A 23 0.77 -1.40 -8.76
N ILE A 24 0.24 -1.84 -7.61
CA ILE A 24 0.80 -2.94 -6.83
C ILE A 24 -0.28 -4.01 -6.62
N PRO A 25 -0.13 -5.20 -7.23
CA PRO A 25 -1.02 -6.33 -6.95
C PRO A 25 -0.88 -6.83 -5.50
N PHE A 26 -1.96 -7.31 -4.90
CA PHE A 26 -1.94 -7.77 -3.50
C PHE A 26 -0.94 -8.90 -3.24
N TYR A 27 -0.75 -9.81 -4.18
CA TYR A 27 0.20 -10.92 -4.03
C TYR A 27 1.68 -10.47 -4.03
N LYS A 28 1.98 -9.26 -4.53
CA LYS A 28 3.32 -8.65 -4.49
C LYS A 28 3.46 -7.57 -3.41
N LEU A 29 2.34 -7.16 -2.79
CA LEU A 29 2.29 -6.11 -1.79
C LEU A 29 2.80 -6.62 -0.44
N SER A 30 3.85 -5.99 0.08
CA SER A 30 4.30 -6.13 1.48
C SER A 30 4.23 -4.78 2.19
N LEU A 31 3.61 -4.75 3.37
CA LEU A 31 3.47 -3.57 4.21
C LEU A 31 4.22 -3.79 5.51
N PHE A 32 5.09 -2.85 5.88
CA PHE A 32 5.81 -2.89 7.15
C PHE A 32 5.44 -1.67 8.01
N HIS A 33 5.32 -1.92 9.31
CA HIS A 33 5.08 -0.89 10.32
C HIS A 33 6.23 -0.95 11.33
N SER A 34 7.07 0.08 11.35
CA SER A 34 8.11 0.28 12.37
C SER A 34 7.90 1.67 12.95
N ASP A 35 8.93 2.51 12.99
CA ASP A 35 8.80 3.94 13.27
C ASP A 35 8.02 4.64 12.15
N ASP A 36 8.19 4.19 10.91
CA ASP A 36 7.45 4.64 9.72
C ASP A 36 6.66 3.50 9.06
N TYR A 37 5.75 3.86 8.16
CA TYR A 37 5.11 2.90 7.26
C TYR A 37 5.95 2.73 6.00
N SER A 38 6.07 1.48 5.51
CA SER A 38 6.68 1.26 4.19
C SER A 38 5.90 0.26 3.34
N ILE A 39 5.82 0.56 2.05
CA ILE A 39 5.14 -0.22 1.01
C ILE A 39 6.22 -0.79 0.10
N HIS A 40 6.27 -2.11 -0.03
CA HIS A 40 7.27 -2.81 -0.85
C HIS A 40 6.60 -3.64 -1.94
N SER A 41 7.20 -3.67 -3.12
CA SER A 41 6.82 -4.53 -4.24
C SER A 41 7.94 -4.60 -5.29
N ASN A 42 8.23 -5.79 -5.81
CA ASN A 42 9.24 -6.04 -6.86
C ASN A 42 10.60 -5.34 -6.61
N GLY A 43 11.15 -5.44 -5.40
CA GLY A 43 12.45 -4.84 -5.06
C GLY A 43 12.46 -3.31 -4.93
N SER A 44 11.32 -2.65 -5.11
CA SER A 44 11.15 -1.21 -4.86
C SER A 44 10.35 -0.98 -3.59
N PHE A 45 10.59 0.16 -2.94
CA PHE A 45 9.84 0.54 -1.74
C PHE A 45 9.53 2.04 -1.68
N LEU A 46 8.44 2.37 -0.99
CA LEU A 46 8.05 3.72 -0.61
C LEU A 46 7.94 3.80 0.92
N ARG A 47 8.65 4.74 1.54
CA ARG A 47 8.57 5.02 2.97
C ARG A 47 7.68 6.25 3.20
N ILE A 48 6.77 6.15 4.17
CA ILE A 48 5.78 7.17 4.53
C ILE A 48 6.02 7.50 6.00
N GLN A 49 6.42 8.74 6.26
CA GLN A 49 6.65 9.22 7.62
C GLN A 49 5.34 9.33 8.39
N LYS A 50 5.38 9.04 9.69
CA LYS A 50 4.23 9.20 10.58
C LYS A 50 4.10 10.66 11.00
N ASP A 51 3.30 11.42 10.27
CA ASP A 51 2.82 12.73 10.74
C ASP A 51 1.52 12.54 11.57
N ASP A 52 0.96 13.59 12.17
CA ASP A 52 -0.31 13.53 12.94
C ASP A 52 -1.51 12.92 12.17
N LEU A 53 -1.41 12.85 10.83
CA LEU A 53 -2.34 12.12 9.96
C LEU A 53 -2.23 10.58 10.05
N ALA A 54 -1.23 10.04 10.75
CA ALA A 54 -0.98 8.61 10.90
C ALA A 54 -2.17 7.85 11.49
N GLN A 55 -2.97 8.51 12.35
CA GLN A 55 -4.15 7.91 12.94
C GLN A 55 -5.28 7.71 11.92
N LYS A 56 -5.45 8.64 10.96
CA LYS A 56 -6.41 8.49 9.86
C LYS A 56 -5.95 7.46 8.83
N SER A 57 -4.64 7.30 8.60
CA SER A 57 -4.12 6.28 7.69
C SER A 57 -4.25 4.85 8.22
N ARG A 58 -4.29 4.63 9.54
CA ARG A 58 -4.40 3.29 10.14
C ARG A 58 -5.63 2.52 9.66
N SER A 59 -6.81 3.16 9.66
CA SER A 59 -8.05 2.51 9.24
C SER A 59 -8.01 2.10 7.75
N PHE A 60 -7.35 2.91 6.92
CA PHE A 60 -7.18 2.60 5.50
C PHE A 60 -6.15 1.48 5.27
N ILE A 61 -5.04 1.46 6.02
CA ILE A 61 -4.07 0.35 5.98
C ILE A 61 -4.73 -0.98 6.41
N ASN A 62 -5.57 -0.97 7.44
CA ASN A 62 -6.32 -2.16 7.87
C ASN A 62 -7.22 -2.69 6.75
N LYS A 63 -7.95 -1.81 6.05
CA LYS A 63 -8.75 -2.20 4.88
C LYS A 63 -7.92 -2.85 3.77
N ILE A 64 -6.70 -2.35 3.52
CA ILE A 64 -5.78 -2.97 2.56
C ILE A 64 -5.39 -4.38 3.00
N LEU A 65 -5.05 -4.57 4.28
CA LEU A 65 -4.67 -5.87 4.83
C LEU A 65 -5.84 -6.87 4.79
N GLU A 66 -7.04 -6.44 5.14
CA GLU A 66 -8.26 -7.26 5.07
C GLU A 66 -8.54 -7.72 3.64
N GLN A 67 -8.50 -6.81 2.66
CA GLN A 67 -8.69 -7.19 1.25
C GLN A 67 -7.57 -8.08 0.73
N LYS A 68 -6.31 -7.81 1.09
CA LYS A 68 -5.19 -8.68 0.74
C LYS A 68 -5.38 -10.09 1.29
N ALA A 69 -5.80 -10.22 2.55
CA ALA A 69 -6.07 -11.52 3.17
C ALA A 69 -7.18 -12.27 2.43
N GLN A 70 -8.32 -11.62 2.18
CA GLN A 70 -9.43 -12.21 1.42
C GLN A 70 -9.00 -12.71 0.04
N LYS A 71 -8.16 -11.95 -0.68
CA LYS A 71 -7.70 -12.34 -2.03
C LYS A 71 -6.58 -13.38 -2.03
N SER A 72 -5.79 -13.46 -0.95
CA SER A 72 -4.73 -14.48 -0.83
C SER A 72 -5.31 -15.87 -0.56
N THR A 73 -6.43 -15.96 0.17
CA THR A 73 -7.12 -17.24 0.45
C THR A 73 -7.80 -17.83 -0.79
N ILE A 74 -7.98 -17.07 -1.87
CA ILE A 74 -8.70 -17.51 -3.08
C ILE A 74 -7.75 -18.05 -4.18
N ASN A 75 -6.42 -18.02 -3.96
CA ASN A 75 -5.45 -18.67 -4.86
C ASN A 75 -4.68 -19.77 -4.12
N PRO A 76 -5.16 -21.03 -4.18
CA PRO A 76 -4.43 -22.20 -3.70
C PRO A 76 -3.45 -22.78 -4.76
N PHE A 77 -3.11 -22.00 -5.80
CA PHE A 77 -2.13 -22.38 -6.82
C PHE A 77 -0.80 -21.67 -6.58
#